data_AF-A0A6H2BVL5-F1
#
_entry.id   AF-A0A6H2BVL5-F1
#
_cell.length_a   1.000
_cell.length_b   1.000
_cell.length_c   1.000
_cell.angle_alpha   90.00
_cell.angle_beta   90.00
_cell.angle_gamma   90.00
#
_symmetry.space_group_name_H-M   'P 1'
#
loop_
_entity.id
_entity.type
_entity.pdbx_description
1 polymer ?
#
loop_
_entity_poly.entity_id
_entity_poly.type
_entity_poly.pdbx_seq_one_letter_code
_entity_poly.pdbx_strand_id
1 'polypeptide(L)'
;MWVVVELPGFTSSDNFEKFRAKARAFLRSHQDNIVIFKLRTNKQLTPSDLSELESILAESGIGETEDIIRAKEESQGLGLFVRSLVGLDREVAKQELACFISDKKLNANQIEFVNMIIDYLTEHGVMDAALLYESPFTDITPQRPDELFTSSQVDELICLLEEVYGRAVA
;
A
#
# COMPACT_ATOMS: atom_id res chain seq x y z
N MET A 1 -30.78 23.32 28.99
CA MET A 1 -29.62 22.42 29.06
C MET A 1 -29.93 21.26 28.14
N TRP A 2 -29.35 21.24 26.94
CA TRP A 2 -29.61 20.16 25.98
C TRP A 2 -28.62 19.04 26.29
N VAL A 3 -29.15 17.85 26.58
CA VAL A 3 -28.34 16.64 26.81
C VAL A 3 -28.08 16.04 25.45
N VAL A 4 -26.80 15.95 25.07
CA VAL A 4 -26.36 15.17 23.92
C VAL A 4 -26.61 13.71 24.28
N VAL A 5 -27.52 13.07 23.57
CA VAL A 5 -27.77 11.64 23.69
C VAL A 5 -26.76 10.94 22.77
N GLU A 6 -25.69 10.41 23.35
CA GLU A 6 -24.79 9.53 22.63
C GLU A 6 -25.49 8.17 22.39
N LEU A 7 -25.65 7.83 21.12
CA LEU A 7 -26.20 6.54 20.70
C LEU A 7 -25.11 5.47 20.84
N PRO A 8 -25.35 4.38 21.60
CA PRO A 8 -24.36 3.32 21.77
C PRO A 8 -24.27 2.52 20.48
N GLY A 9 -23.18 2.70 19.73
CA GLY A 9 -22.92 2.00 18.46
C GLY A 9 -22.24 2.83 17.37
N PHE A 10 -21.96 4.12 17.61
CA PHE A 10 -21.12 4.94 16.74
C PHE A 10 -19.77 5.16 17.41
N THR A 11 -18.82 4.26 17.18
CA THR A 11 -17.44 4.47 17.62
C THR A 11 -16.66 5.24 16.53
N SER A 12 -15.63 5.99 16.92
CA SER A 12 -14.73 6.65 15.96
C SER A 12 -14.07 5.68 14.97
N SER A 13 -13.97 4.39 15.32
CA SER A 13 -13.48 3.34 14.42
C SER A 13 -14.42 3.07 13.25
N ASP A 14 -15.74 3.01 13.49
CA ASP A 14 -16.72 2.73 12.43
C ASP A 14 -16.81 3.89 11.43
N ASN A 15 -16.57 5.11 11.88
CA ASN A 15 -16.55 6.29 11.00
C ASN A 15 -15.32 6.29 10.09
N PHE A 16 -14.16 5.93 10.63
CA PHE A 16 -12.93 5.89 9.86
C PHE A 16 -12.93 4.79 8.80
N GLU A 17 -13.49 3.61 9.09
CA GLU A 17 -13.66 2.57 8.07
C GLU A 17 -14.60 3.00 6.93
N LYS A 18 -15.65 3.77 7.23
CA LYS A 18 -16.52 4.38 6.19
C LYS A 18 -15.75 5.41 5.36
N PHE A 19 -14.94 6.25 6.01
CA PHE A 19 -14.05 7.17 5.31
C PHE A 19 -13.12 6.41 4.36
N ARG A 20 -12.44 5.38 4.85
CA ARG A 20 -11.52 4.53 4.07
C ARG A 20 -12.21 3.89 2.86
N ALA A 21 -13.41 3.36 3.06
CA ALA A 21 -14.20 2.75 1.99
C ALA A 21 -14.62 3.76 0.91
N LYS A 22 -15.08 4.95 1.31
CA LYS A 22 -15.43 6.03 0.38
C LYS A 22 -14.20 6.56 -0.36
N ALA A 23 -13.10 6.79 0.35
CA ALA A 23 -11.83 7.25 -0.23
C ALA A 23 -11.33 6.26 -1.27
N ARG A 24 -11.36 4.96 -0.96
CA ARG A 24 -11.03 3.90 -1.92
C ARG A 24 -11.89 3.96 -3.17
N ALA A 25 -13.21 4.09 -3.03
CA ALA A 25 -14.12 4.14 -4.18
C ALA A 25 -13.81 5.36 -5.08
N PHE A 26 -13.64 6.53 -4.47
CA PHE A 26 -13.34 7.77 -5.18
C PHE A 26 -11.97 7.74 -5.87
N LEU A 27 -10.91 7.34 -5.16
CA LEU A 27 -9.56 7.31 -5.74
C LEU A 27 -9.50 6.30 -6.91
N ARG A 28 -10.21 5.18 -6.82
CA ARG A 28 -10.31 4.20 -7.90
C ARG A 28 -11.08 4.71 -9.12
N SER A 29 -12.01 5.66 -8.94
CA SER A 29 -12.73 6.29 -10.07
C SER A 29 -11.99 7.49 -10.68
N HIS A 30 -10.89 7.95 -10.07
CA HIS A 30 -10.10 9.12 -10.51
C HIS A 30 -8.65 8.75 -10.84
N GLN A 31 -8.42 7.55 -11.40
CA GLN A 31 -7.07 7.07 -11.74
C GLN A 31 -6.41 7.85 -12.89
N ASP A 32 -7.15 8.71 -13.56
CA ASP A 32 -6.69 9.69 -14.54
C ASP A 32 -5.99 10.90 -13.91
N ASN A 33 -6.17 11.15 -12.60
CA ASN A 33 -5.37 12.13 -11.88
C ASN A 33 -3.89 11.73 -11.85
N ILE A 34 -3.01 12.68 -12.14
CA ILE A 34 -1.57 12.45 -12.29
C ILE A 34 -0.91 11.89 -11.02
N VAL A 35 -1.35 12.32 -9.84
CA VAL A 35 -0.75 11.87 -8.57
C VAL A 35 -1.18 10.45 -8.23
N ILE A 36 -2.46 10.12 -8.47
CA ILE A 36 -2.97 8.77 -8.30
C ILE A 36 -2.28 7.82 -9.30
N PHE A 37 -2.09 8.27 -10.54
CA PHE A 37 -1.32 7.53 -11.54
C PHE A 37 0.14 7.28 -11.09
N LYS A 38 0.83 8.30 -10.57
CA LYS A 38 2.20 8.16 -10.02
C LYS A 38 2.26 7.10 -8.91
N LEU A 39 1.31 7.13 -7.97
CA LEU A 39 1.22 6.15 -6.89
C LEU A 39 1.05 4.73 -7.41
N ARG A 40 0.11 4.50 -8.34
CA ARG A 40 -0.13 3.18 -8.94
C ARG A 40 1.06 2.69 -9.76
N THR A 41 1.80 3.60 -10.39
CA THR A 41 2.93 3.28 -11.25
C THR A 41 4.30 3.38 -10.56
N ASN A 42 4.29 3.33 -9.22
CA ASN A 42 5.48 3.33 -8.37
C ASN A 42 6.49 4.46 -8.69
N LYS A 43 5.98 5.64 -9.05
CA LYS A 43 6.80 6.83 -9.27
C LYS A 43 6.98 7.57 -7.95
N GLN A 44 8.19 8.10 -7.76
CA GLN A 44 8.52 8.91 -6.59
C GLN A 44 7.53 10.07 -6.45
N LEU A 45 6.89 10.15 -5.30
CA LEU A 45 6.09 11.32 -4.94
C LEU A 45 6.97 12.49 -4.55
N THR A 46 6.49 13.69 -4.86
CA THR A 46 7.06 14.96 -4.44
C THR A 46 6.20 15.60 -3.34
N PRO A 47 6.72 16.58 -2.59
CA PRO A 47 5.91 17.32 -1.61
C PRO A 47 4.66 17.99 -2.22
N SER A 48 4.75 18.48 -3.46
CA SER A 48 3.59 19.04 -4.18
C SER A 48 2.54 17.98 -4.50
N ASP A 49 2.96 16.75 -4.83
CA ASP A 49 2.03 15.65 -5.06
C ASP A 49 1.25 15.32 -3.78
N LEU A 50 1.90 15.37 -2.61
CA LEU A 50 1.22 15.17 -1.32
C LEU A 50 0.19 16.26 -1.03
N SER A 51 0.51 17.53 -1.29
CA SER A 51 -0.44 18.64 -1.13
C SER A 51 -1.64 18.52 -2.07
N GLU A 52 -1.43 18.04 -3.30
CA GLU A 52 -2.50 17.77 -4.24
C GLU A 52 -3.41 16.61 -3.75
N LEU A 53 -2.84 15.51 -3.25
CA LEU A 53 -3.62 14.41 -2.66
C LEU A 53 -4.48 14.85 -1.49
N GLU A 54 -3.92 15.69 -0.61
CA GLU A 54 -4.65 16.24 0.53
C GLU A 54 -5.84 17.10 0.06
N SER A 55 -5.62 17.94 -0.95
CA SER A 55 -6.67 18.78 -1.55
C SER A 55 -7.77 17.93 -2.21
N ILE A 56 -7.38 16.91 -2.99
CA ILE A 56 -8.32 15.99 -3.64
C ILE A 56 -9.21 15.28 -2.61
N LEU A 57 -8.63 14.77 -1.52
CA LEU A 57 -9.39 14.10 -0.47
C LEU A 57 -10.29 15.06 0.30
N ALA A 58 -9.83 16.28 0.59
CA ALA A 58 -10.65 17.30 1.26
C ALA A 58 -11.82 17.76 0.39
N GLU A 59 -11.59 18.02 -0.90
CA GLU A 59 -12.62 18.49 -1.85
C GLU A 59 -13.67 17.44 -2.17
N SER A 60 -13.31 16.16 -2.07
CA SER A 60 -14.24 15.05 -2.33
C SER A 60 -15.38 14.94 -1.30
N GLY A 61 -15.27 15.61 -0.15
CA GLY A 61 -16.25 15.54 0.94
C GLY A 61 -16.37 14.15 1.57
N ILE A 62 -15.33 13.32 1.43
CA ILE A 62 -15.35 11.91 1.81
C ILE A 62 -15.12 11.69 3.31
N GLY A 63 -14.37 12.59 3.94
CA GLY A 63 -14.10 12.62 5.37
C GLY A 63 -13.77 14.03 5.85
N GLU A 64 -13.71 14.18 7.16
CA GLU A 64 -13.34 15.43 7.80
C GLU A 64 -11.81 15.59 7.79
N THR A 65 -11.32 16.79 8.07
CA THR A 65 -9.87 17.05 8.21
C THR A 65 -9.21 16.11 9.22
N GLU A 66 -9.93 15.73 10.28
CA GLU A 66 -9.46 14.79 11.31
C GLU A 66 -9.23 13.38 10.76
N ASP A 67 -10.06 12.92 9.82
CA ASP A 67 -9.88 11.62 9.16
C ASP A 67 -8.61 11.60 8.31
N ILE A 68 -8.31 12.71 7.62
CA ILE A 68 -7.10 12.83 6.79
C ILE A 68 -5.84 12.86 7.66
N ILE A 69 -5.87 13.59 8.78
CA ILE A 69 -4.77 13.62 9.76
C ILE A 69 -4.53 12.21 10.31
N ARG A 70 -5.60 11.54 10.75
CA ARG A 70 -5.53 10.17 11.26
C ARG A 70 -4.97 9.19 10.22
N ALA A 71 -5.41 9.30 8.97
CA ALA A 71 -4.91 8.47 7.88
C ALA A 71 -3.40 8.64 7.64
N LYS A 72 -2.91 9.88 7.73
CA LYS A 72 -1.48 10.19 7.62
C LYS A 72 -0.68 9.61 8.77
N GLU A 73 -1.18 9.69 10.01
CA GLU A 73 -0.52 9.15 11.19
C GLU A 73 -0.48 7.61 11.18
N GLU A 74 -1.62 6.95 10.93
CA GLU A 74 -1.72 5.49 10.92
C GLU A 74 -0.94 4.83 9.76
N SER A 75 -0.82 5.52 8.62
CA SER A 75 -0.14 4.98 7.44
C SER A 75 1.26 5.54 7.22
N GLN A 76 1.81 6.29 8.19
CA GLN A 76 3.14 6.92 8.10
C GLN A 76 3.30 7.88 6.89
N GLY A 77 2.20 8.46 6.41
CA GLY A 77 2.19 9.34 5.25
C GLY A 77 0.94 9.18 4.39
N LEU A 78 0.55 10.29 3.75
CA LEU A 78 -0.65 10.29 2.91
C LEU A 78 -0.45 9.48 1.62
N GLY A 79 0.76 9.48 1.05
CA GLY A 79 1.09 8.69 -0.13
C GLY A 79 0.93 7.18 0.11
N LEU A 80 1.45 6.69 1.24
CA LEU A 80 1.28 5.29 1.67
C LEU A 80 -0.19 4.95 1.94
N PHE A 81 -0.92 5.84 2.63
CA PHE A 81 -2.36 5.65 2.85
C PHE A 81 -3.11 5.49 1.52
N VAL A 82 -2.96 6.44 0.59
CA VAL A 82 -3.64 6.42 -0.71
C VAL A 82 -3.25 5.18 -1.50
N ARG A 83 -1.95 4.84 -1.55
CA ARG A 83 -1.48 3.62 -2.23
C ARG A 83 -2.10 2.36 -1.63
N SER A 84 -2.32 2.33 -0.31
CA SER A 84 -3.03 1.23 0.37
C SER A 84 -4.50 1.05 -0.05
N LEU A 85 -5.11 2.09 -0.63
CA LEU A 85 -6.49 2.05 -1.09
C LEU A 85 -6.59 1.67 -2.56
N VAL A 86 -5.68 2.19 -3.38
CA VAL A 86 -5.71 1.99 -4.84
C VAL A 86 -4.95 0.75 -5.28
N GLY A 87 -3.96 0.28 -4.53
CA GLY A 87 -3.07 -0.80 -4.94
C GLY A 87 -2.02 -0.34 -5.96
N LEU A 88 -1.02 -1.19 -6.22
CA LEU A 88 -0.06 -0.96 -7.29
C LEU A 88 -0.60 -1.49 -8.62
N ASP A 89 -0.14 -0.94 -9.73
CA ASP A 89 -0.38 -1.55 -11.03
C ASP A 89 0.34 -2.90 -11.13
N ARG A 90 -0.36 -3.94 -11.60
CA ARG A 90 0.17 -5.30 -11.65
C ARG A 90 1.40 -5.42 -12.54
N GLU A 91 1.40 -4.75 -13.69
CA GLU A 91 2.54 -4.81 -14.61
C GLU A 91 3.73 -4.02 -14.04
N VAL A 92 3.47 -2.97 -13.28
CA VAL A 92 4.54 -2.25 -12.55
C VAL A 92 5.10 -3.13 -11.43
N ALA A 93 4.27 -3.79 -10.63
CA ALA A 93 4.75 -4.73 -9.60
C ALA A 93 5.63 -5.83 -10.21
N LYS A 94 5.21 -6.42 -11.33
CA LYS A 94 6.02 -7.39 -12.09
C LYS A 94 7.33 -6.80 -12.57
N GLN A 95 7.34 -5.57 -13.08
CA GLN A 95 8.56 -4.93 -13.58
C GLN A 95 9.58 -4.67 -12.46
N GLU A 96 9.13 -4.20 -11.29
CA GLU A 96 10.02 -4.01 -10.14
C GLU A 96 10.64 -5.36 -9.71
N LEU A 97 9.82 -6.41 -9.62
CA LEU A 97 10.32 -7.74 -9.23
C LEU A 97 11.08 -8.44 -10.36
N ALA A 98 10.90 -8.05 -11.62
CA ALA A 98 11.67 -8.60 -12.74
C ALA A 98 13.16 -8.29 -12.59
N CYS A 99 13.53 -7.14 -12.01
CA CYS A 99 14.92 -6.82 -11.69
C CYS A 99 15.54 -7.86 -10.76
N PHE A 100 14.80 -8.32 -9.74
CA PHE A 100 15.23 -9.41 -8.87
C PHE A 100 15.32 -10.76 -9.62
N ILE A 101 14.45 -11.03 -10.59
CA ILE A 101 14.39 -12.32 -11.29
C ILE A 101 15.41 -12.44 -12.44
N SER A 102 15.80 -11.33 -13.07
CA SER A 102 16.41 -11.29 -14.42
C SER A 102 17.62 -12.20 -14.64
N ASP A 103 18.46 -12.40 -13.63
CA ASP A 103 19.66 -13.24 -13.72
C ASP A 103 19.53 -14.59 -12.99
N LYS A 104 18.33 -14.96 -12.56
CA LYS A 104 18.08 -16.11 -11.68
C LYS A 104 17.22 -17.17 -12.38
N LYS A 105 17.65 -18.44 -12.29
CA LYS A 105 16.80 -19.58 -12.65
C LYS A 105 15.98 -20.00 -11.45
N LEU A 106 14.81 -19.39 -11.29
CA LEU A 106 13.91 -19.71 -10.19
C LEU A 106 13.23 -21.06 -10.41
N ASN A 107 13.06 -21.82 -9.33
CA ASN A 107 12.22 -23.01 -9.29
C ASN A 107 10.73 -22.63 -9.09
N ALA A 108 9.85 -23.63 -9.16
CA ALA A 108 8.41 -23.39 -9.06
C ALA A 108 7.99 -22.67 -7.76
N ASN A 109 8.54 -23.08 -6.62
CA ASN A 109 8.20 -22.49 -5.32
C ASN A 109 8.68 -21.04 -5.20
N GLN A 110 9.88 -20.74 -5.72
CA GLN A 110 10.40 -19.36 -5.77
C GLN A 110 9.53 -18.47 -6.66
N ILE A 111 9.06 -18.99 -7.81
CA ILE A 111 8.15 -18.26 -8.71
C ILE A 111 6.81 -17.99 -8.03
N GLU A 112 6.25 -18.98 -7.34
CA GLU A 112 5.01 -18.83 -6.58
C GLU A 112 5.13 -17.76 -5.50
N PHE A 113 6.24 -17.77 -4.74
CA PHE A 113 6.51 -16.77 -3.71
C PHE A 113 6.59 -15.35 -4.29
N VAL A 114 7.30 -15.17 -5.41
CA VAL A 114 7.38 -13.88 -6.11
C VAL A 114 6.01 -13.42 -6.63
N ASN A 115 5.19 -14.33 -7.15
CA ASN A 115 3.83 -14.01 -7.58
C ASN A 115 2.94 -13.58 -6.40
N MET A 116 3.08 -14.20 -5.24
CA MET A 116 2.36 -13.80 -4.03
C MET A 116 2.72 -12.37 -3.61
N ILE A 117 4.00 -11.97 -3.71
CA ILE A 117 4.42 -10.58 -3.47
C ILE A 117 3.76 -9.64 -4.48
N ILE A 118 3.76 -9.99 -5.77
CA ILE A 118 3.12 -9.19 -6.83
C ILE A 118 1.63 -9.02 -6.56
N ASP A 119 0.94 -10.10 -6.19
CA ASP A 119 -0.48 -10.09 -5.88
C ASP A 119 -0.76 -9.18 -4.67
N TYR A 120 0.04 -9.31 -3.61
CA TYR A 120 -0.09 -8.47 -2.42
C TYR A 120 0.14 -6.99 -2.73
N LEU A 121 1.20 -6.64 -3.47
CA LEU A 121 1.45 -5.25 -3.88
C LEU A 121 0.34 -4.72 -4.80
N THR A 122 -0.22 -5.55 -5.67
CA THR A 122 -1.32 -5.16 -6.55
C THR A 122 -2.59 -4.85 -5.75
N GLU A 123 -2.88 -5.63 -4.71
CA GLU A 123 -4.09 -5.49 -3.91
C GLU A 123 -3.96 -4.42 -2.81
N HIS A 124 -2.86 -4.47 -2.07
CA HIS A 124 -2.60 -3.65 -0.89
C HIS A 124 -1.70 -2.45 -1.17
N GLY A 125 -1.04 -2.37 -2.34
CA GLY A 125 -0.27 -1.20 -2.79
C GLY A 125 1.04 -0.94 -2.06
N VAL A 126 1.16 -1.38 -0.82
CA VAL A 126 2.32 -1.21 0.05
C VAL A 126 2.62 -2.56 0.70
N MET A 127 3.90 -2.82 0.95
CA MET A 127 4.35 -3.97 1.71
C MET A 127 5.57 -3.55 2.52
N ASP A 128 5.50 -3.70 3.84
CA ASP A 128 6.70 -3.70 4.68
C ASP A 128 7.42 -5.02 4.47
N ALA A 129 8.75 -4.99 4.27
CA ALA A 129 9.54 -6.19 4.06
C ALA A 129 9.47 -7.17 5.25
N ALA A 130 9.18 -6.69 6.47
CA ALA A 130 8.93 -7.54 7.63
C ALA A 130 7.75 -8.52 7.42
N LEU A 131 6.76 -8.16 6.60
CA LEU A 131 5.61 -9.02 6.30
C LEU A 131 6.01 -10.34 5.64
N LEU A 132 7.17 -10.44 4.99
CA LEU A 132 7.67 -11.70 4.43
C LEU A 132 7.87 -12.79 5.51
N TYR A 133 7.95 -12.39 6.77
CA TYR A 133 8.17 -13.25 7.93
C TYR A 133 6.98 -13.31 8.90
N GLU A 134 5.86 -12.68 8.53
CA GLU A 134 4.63 -12.58 9.32
C GLU A 134 3.41 -13.07 8.52
N SER A 135 2.24 -13.14 9.19
CA SER A 135 0.97 -13.37 8.52
C SER A 135 0.63 -12.18 7.60
N PRO A 136 0.13 -12.41 6.37
CA PRO A 136 -0.38 -13.67 5.83
C PRO A 136 0.66 -14.54 5.12
N PHE A 137 1.88 -14.06 4.88
CA PHE A 137 2.88 -14.78 4.08
C PHE A 137 3.30 -16.11 4.72
N THR A 138 3.43 -16.14 6.05
CA THR A 138 3.72 -17.38 6.79
C THR A 138 2.57 -18.37 6.82
N ASP A 139 1.33 -17.91 6.62
CA ASP A 139 0.14 -18.77 6.64
C ASP A 139 -0.17 -19.32 5.24
N ILE A 140 0.15 -18.55 4.19
CA ILE A 140 -0.11 -18.90 2.79
C ILE A 140 1.00 -19.82 2.25
N THR A 141 2.27 -19.52 2.57
CA THR A 141 3.41 -20.31 2.09
C THR A 141 4.10 -20.99 3.26
N PRO A 142 4.24 -22.33 3.27
CA PRO A 142 4.90 -23.05 4.36
C PRO A 142 6.41 -22.78 4.42
N GLN A 143 6.97 -22.17 3.37
CA GLN A 143 8.40 -21.93 3.19
C GLN A 143 8.73 -20.45 3.42
N ARG A 144 9.68 -20.19 4.33
CA ARG A 144 10.18 -18.83 4.60
C ARG A 144 11.06 -18.34 3.44
N PRO A 145 11.24 -17.01 3.28
CA PRO A 145 12.20 -16.47 2.30
C PRO A 145 13.58 -17.13 2.38
N ASP A 146 14.09 -17.39 3.59
CA ASP A 146 15.41 -18.00 3.83
C ASP A 146 15.49 -19.47 3.40
N GLU A 147 14.35 -20.14 3.25
CA GLU A 147 14.29 -21.52 2.76
C GLU A 147 14.23 -21.57 1.23
N LEU A 148 13.75 -20.48 0.62
CA LEU A 148 13.57 -20.35 -0.82
C LEU A 148 14.78 -19.73 -1.51
N PHE A 149 15.46 -18.79 -0.86
CA PHE A 149 16.50 -17.97 -1.45
C PHE A 149 17.77 -17.99 -0.60
N THR A 150 18.92 -17.69 -1.20
CA THR A 150 20.15 -17.48 -0.43
C THR A 150 20.06 -16.18 0.37
N SER A 151 20.84 -16.03 1.44
CA SER A 151 20.82 -14.80 2.26
C SER A 151 21.03 -13.53 1.43
N SER A 152 21.98 -13.55 0.48
CA SER A 152 22.20 -12.40 -0.43
C SER A 152 21.00 -12.10 -1.32
N GLN A 153 20.21 -13.11 -1.71
CA GLN A 153 19.01 -12.90 -2.51
C GLN A 153 17.85 -12.39 -1.65
N VAL A 154 17.75 -12.84 -0.40
CA VAL A 154 16.80 -12.29 0.57
C VAL A 154 17.09 -10.82 0.82
N ASP A 155 18.37 -10.46 1.05
CA ASP A 155 18.79 -9.07 1.24
C ASP A 155 18.44 -8.21 0.01
N GLU A 156 18.70 -8.72 -1.21
CA GLU A 156 18.34 -8.04 -2.46
C GLU A 156 16.82 -7.82 -2.59
N LEU A 157 16.02 -8.82 -2.23
CA LEU A 157 14.56 -8.73 -2.24
C LEU A 157 14.05 -7.71 -1.21
N ILE A 158 14.60 -7.70 0.00
CA ILE A 158 14.24 -6.74 1.05
C ILE A 158 14.57 -5.32 0.59
N CYS A 159 15.78 -5.08 0.07
CA CYS A 159 16.15 -3.77 -0.47
C CYS A 159 15.19 -3.31 -1.57
N LEU A 160 14.82 -4.19 -2.50
CA LEU A 160 13.83 -3.87 -3.54
C LEU A 160 12.47 -3.46 -2.94
N LEU A 161 11.97 -4.20 -1.95
CA LEU A 161 10.69 -3.89 -1.31
C LEU A 161 10.74 -2.56 -0.54
N GLU A 162 11.86 -2.27 0.13
CA GLU A 162 12.08 -0.99 0.80
C GLU A 162 12.13 0.19 -0.19
N GLU A 163 12.75 0.00 -1.36
CA GLU A 163 12.72 1.02 -2.43
C GLU A 163 11.31 1.26 -2.94
N VAL A 164 10.54 0.19 -3.22
CA VAL A 164 9.13 0.28 -3.61
C VAL A 164 8.33 0.99 -2.53
N TYR A 165 8.57 0.69 -1.26
CA TYR A 165 7.94 1.35 -0.12
C TYR A 165 8.25 2.85 -0.11
N GLY A 166 9.53 3.22 -0.15
CA GLY A 166 10.02 4.60 -0.05
C GLY A 166 9.52 5.54 -1.13
N ARG A 167 9.24 5.05 -2.35
CA ARG A 167 8.72 5.89 -3.45
C ARG A 167 7.36 6.53 -3.15
N ALA A 168 6.61 6.02 -2.17
CA ALA A 168 5.33 6.58 -1.72
C ALA A 168 5.43 7.49 -0.49
N VAL A 169 6.61 7.66 0.13
CA VAL A 169 6.79 8.44 1.37
C VAL A 169 7.02 9.94 1.11
N ALA A 170 7.53 10.30 -0.08
CA ALA A 170 7.96 11.64 -0.52
C ALA A 170 9.19 12.21 0.20
#